data_AF-A0A1K2HBA9-F1
#
_entry.id   AF-A0A1K2HBA9-F1
#
_cell.length_a   1.000
_cell.length_b   1.000
_cell.length_c   1.000
_cell.angle_alpha   90.00
_cell.angle_beta   90.00
_cell.angle_gamma   90.00
#
_symmetry.space_group_name_H-M   'P 1'
#
loop_
_entity.id
_entity.type
_entity.pdbx_description
1 polymer ?
#
loop_
_entity_poly.entity_id
_entity_poly.type
_entity_poly.pdbx_seq_one_letter_code
_entity_poly.pdbx_strand_id
1 'polypeptide(L)'
;MNEIKVSVQNAIINIEDREKVEQQINEIAKKYSGYLPTADTLTGDKTTRANLRKVRTAIDDKRKNVKTEYNEPLIEFEDWVEKALKPLDSAIDAIDKGIKEIEENERQIRLSAIKVAFTEKAENAGLDPRIFAEKYEKYCLAANFTVHKKLKKGILDEIDVSIQREVQKQQGRKNDIASISEIALERSLTAEPYIRELDNGKGLNEILQDMLRDAKAQDEARAKREAEQAKRDAEMAQRASEFEAQRLQNSFNVPEDVTEQPKQAVNIVAEQIHQQSEPTLTEPENEQKQEVKKLKILTLEILIDPDNPLPPFKPFLDENGYRYKITNYEDVK
;
A
#
# COMPACT_ATOMS: atom_id res chain seq x y z
N MET A 1 43.61 10.98 -33.94
CA MET A 1 44.44 10.23 -32.98
C MET A 1 45.50 9.50 -33.78
N ASN A 2 46.74 9.44 -33.30
CA ASN A 2 47.73 8.55 -33.89
C ASN A 2 47.38 7.12 -33.48
N GLU A 3 47.36 6.21 -34.44
CA GLU A 3 47.19 4.79 -34.20
C GLU A 3 48.34 4.27 -33.32
N ILE A 4 48.01 3.44 -32.32
CA ILE A 4 49.03 2.81 -31.48
C ILE A 4 49.76 1.79 -32.35
N LYS A 5 51.03 2.07 -32.64
CA LYS A 5 51.90 1.13 -33.36
C LYS A 5 52.68 0.30 -32.35
N VAL A 6 52.33 -0.99 -32.24
CA VAL A 6 53.03 -1.95 -31.39
C VAL A 6 53.87 -2.87 -32.26
N SER A 7 55.16 -2.97 -31.99
CA SER A 7 56.06 -3.92 -32.64
C SER A 7 56.29 -5.10 -31.71
N VAL A 8 55.88 -6.30 -32.14
CA VAL A 8 56.06 -7.54 -31.37
C VAL A 8 57.09 -8.39 -32.10
N GLN A 9 58.17 -8.77 -31.39
CA GLN A 9 59.12 -9.77 -31.86
C GLN A 9 58.80 -11.11 -31.22
N ASN A 10 58.86 -12.19 -32.01
CA ASN A 10 58.66 -13.54 -31.48
C ASN A 10 59.80 -13.89 -30.51
N ALA A 11 59.45 -14.33 -29.30
CA ALA A 11 60.45 -14.80 -28.36
C ALA A 11 60.88 -16.24 -28.71
N ILE A 12 62.20 -16.44 -28.81
CA ILE A 12 62.83 -17.72 -29.13
C ILE A 12 63.33 -18.31 -27.81
N ILE A 13 62.77 -19.45 -27.39
CA ILE A 13 63.20 -20.16 -26.18
C ILE A 13 64.19 -21.27 -26.58
N ASN A 14 65.46 -21.09 -26.24
CA ASN A 14 66.50 -22.09 -26.42
C ASN A 14 66.81 -22.79 -25.09
N ILE A 15 66.81 -24.13 -25.11
CA ILE A 15 67.24 -24.95 -23.97
C ILE A 15 68.67 -25.38 -24.25
N GLU A 16 69.64 -24.75 -23.59
CA GLU A 16 71.03 -25.16 -23.66
C GLU A 16 71.19 -26.59 -23.12
N ASP A 17 72.05 -27.39 -23.76
CA ASP A 17 72.35 -28.76 -23.34
C ASP A 17 71.11 -29.66 -23.15
N ARG A 18 70.03 -29.41 -23.92
CA ARG A 18 68.76 -30.15 -23.85
C ARG A 18 68.96 -31.67 -23.82
N GLU A 19 69.78 -32.19 -24.72
CA GLU A 19 70.05 -33.63 -24.80
C GLU A 19 70.69 -34.17 -23.53
N LYS A 20 71.61 -33.43 -22.90
CA LYS A 20 72.25 -33.84 -21.64
C LYS A 20 71.24 -33.83 -20.49
N VAL A 21 70.37 -32.81 -20.42
CA VAL A 21 69.32 -32.73 -19.39
C VAL A 21 68.33 -33.88 -19.52
N GLU A 22 67.88 -34.18 -20.74
CA GLU A 22 66.99 -35.30 -21.02
C GLU A 22 67.65 -36.65 -20.70
N GLN A 23 68.93 -36.83 -21.05
CA GLN A 23 69.71 -38.02 -20.69
C GLN A 23 69.81 -38.20 -19.17
N GLN A 24 70.15 -37.16 -18.41
CA GLN A 24 70.24 -37.22 -16.95
C GLN A 24 68.90 -37.58 -16.29
N ILE A 25 67.80 -36.99 -16.76
CA ILE A 25 66.45 -37.33 -16.25
C ILE A 25 66.13 -38.78 -16.54
N ASN A 26 66.41 -39.26 -17.76
CA ASN A 26 66.15 -40.63 -18.17
C ASN A 26 67.02 -41.65 -17.41
N GLU A 27 68.28 -41.34 -17.14
CA GLU A 27 69.16 -42.19 -16.32
C GLU A 27 68.67 -42.29 -14.87
N ILE A 28 68.28 -41.16 -14.26
CA ILE A 28 67.71 -41.14 -12.92
C ILE A 28 66.41 -41.96 -12.89
N ALA A 29 65.52 -41.77 -13.88
CA ALA A 29 64.27 -42.50 -13.97
C ALA A 29 64.51 -44.01 -14.15
N LYS A 30 65.45 -44.40 -15.02
CA LYS A 30 65.82 -45.80 -15.28
C LYS A 30 66.43 -46.47 -14.05
N LYS A 31 67.28 -45.77 -13.30
CA LYS A 31 67.92 -46.28 -12.07
C LYS A 31 66.91 -46.70 -11.00
N TYR A 32 65.78 -46.01 -10.90
CA TYR A 32 64.75 -46.28 -9.89
C TYR A 32 63.49 -46.93 -10.48
N SER A 33 63.51 -47.32 -11.76
CA SER A 33 62.40 -48.01 -12.41
C SER A 33 62.23 -49.41 -11.80
N GLY A 34 61.02 -49.71 -11.31
CA GLY A 34 60.72 -50.98 -10.65
C GLY A 34 61.32 -51.17 -9.25
N TYR A 35 61.95 -50.13 -8.68
CA TYR A 35 62.48 -50.18 -7.31
C TYR A 35 61.35 -50.18 -6.28
N LEU A 36 61.36 -51.17 -5.38
CA LEU A 36 60.40 -51.29 -4.26
C LEU A 36 61.12 -51.08 -2.92
N PRO A 37 60.78 -50.02 -2.17
CA PRO A 37 61.28 -49.80 -0.81
C PRO A 37 60.94 -50.95 0.15
N THR A 38 61.83 -51.24 1.10
CA THR A 38 61.62 -52.21 2.18
C THR A 38 61.71 -51.53 3.56
N ALA A 39 61.35 -52.23 4.64
CA ALA A 39 61.40 -51.67 5.99
C ALA A 39 62.83 -51.23 6.40
N ASP A 40 63.84 -52.01 5.99
CA ASP A 40 65.25 -51.75 6.34
C ASP A 40 65.85 -50.59 5.54
N THR A 41 65.34 -50.31 4.33
CA THR A 41 65.84 -49.23 3.45
C THR A 41 65.08 -47.90 3.62
N LEU A 42 64.03 -47.88 4.44
CA LEU A 42 63.06 -46.79 4.55
C LEU A 42 63.68 -45.39 4.77
N THR A 43 64.70 -45.29 5.61
CA THR A 43 65.37 -44.01 5.92
C THR A 43 66.14 -43.47 4.70
N GLY A 44 66.84 -44.36 3.99
CA GLY A 44 67.53 -44.02 2.74
C GLY A 44 66.54 -43.64 1.64
N ASP A 45 65.46 -44.41 1.48
CA ASP A 45 64.43 -44.19 0.46
C ASP A 45 63.69 -42.87 0.64
N LYS A 46 63.43 -42.45 1.89
CA LYS A 46 62.89 -41.12 2.19
C LYS A 46 63.81 -40.01 1.68
N THR A 47 65.12 -40.17 1.89
CA THR A 47 66.14 -39.22 1.42
C THR A 47 66.23 -39.19 -0.11
N THR A 48 66.28 -40.36 -0.74
CA THR A 48 66.29 -40.49 -2.21
C THR A 48 65.06 -39.85 -2.83
N ARG A 49 63.86 -40.11 -2.30
CA ARG A 49 62.61 -39.48 -2.75
C ARG A 49 62.67 -37.96 -2.60
N ALA A 50 63.20 -37.45 -1.50
CA ALA A 50 63.35 -36.01 -1.30
C ALA A 50 64.26 -35.39 -2.37
N ASN A 51 65.38 -36.05 -2.71
CA ASN A 51 66.29 -35.58 -3.75
C ASN A 51 65.65 -35.62 -5.15
N LEU A 52 64.91 -36.69 -5.51
CA LEU A 52 64.17 -36.76 -6.78
C LEU A 52 63.12 -35.64 -6.89
N ARG A 53 62.40 -35.36 -5.80
CA ARG A 53 61.44 -34.25 -5.75
C ARG A 53 62.13 -32.90 -5.94
N LYS A 54 63.31 -32.69 -5.32
CA LYS A 54 64.09 -31.46 -5.52
C LYS A 54 64.46 -31.25 -6.99
N VAL A 55 64.92 -32.29 -7.69
CA VAL A 55 65.25 -32.22 -9.12
C VAL A 55 64.02 -31.85 -9.95
N ARG A 56 62.89 -32.52 -9.73
CA ARG A 56 61.61 -32.19 -10.40
C ARG A 56 61.22 -30.72 -10.15
N THR A 57 61.25 -30.29 -8.90
CA THR A 57 60.88 -28.93 -8.50
C THR A 57 61.80 -27.90 -9.16
N ALA A 58 63.11 -28.12 -9.20
CA ALA A 58 64.05 -27.19 -9.84
C ALA A 58 63.75 -26.98 -11.34
N ILE A 59 63.42 -28.05 -12.07
CA ILE A 59 63.03 -27.96 -13.49
C ILE A 59 61.69 -27.22 -13.65
N ASP A 60 60.70 -27.55 -12.81
CA ASP A 60 59.39 -26.91 -12.81
C ASP A 60 59.48 -25.41 -12.46
N ASP A 61 60.36 -25.04 -11.54
CA ASP A 61 60.61 -23.66 -11.15
C ASP A 61 61.33 -22.89 -12.26
N LYS A 62 62.30 -23.50 -12.96
CA LYS A 62 62.91 -22.86 -14.13
C LYS A 62 61.88 -22.62 -15.24
N ARG A 63 60.96 -23.57 -15.48
CA ARG A 63 59.82 -23.37 -16.40
C ARG A 63 58.96 -22.18 -15.98
N LYS A 64 58.61 -22.07 -14.68
CA LYS A 64 57.82 -20.94 -14.17
C LYS A 64 58.57 -19.61 -14.35
N ASN A 65 59.85 -19.56 -14.02
CA ASN A 65 60.65 -18.34 -14.17
C ASN A 65 60.71 -17.87 -15.63
N VAL A 66 61.00 -18.77 -16.57
CA VAL A 66 60.98 -18.44 -18.00
C VAL A 66 59.59 -17.98 -18.46
N LYS A 67 58.51 -18.60 -17.96
CA LYS A 67 57.14 -18.15 -18.25
C LYS A 67 56.89 -16.74 -17.72
N THR A 68 57.36 -16.41 -16.52
CA THR A 68 57.19 -15.08 -15.92
C THR A 68 57.94 -14.04 -16.74
N GLU A 69 59.25 -14.24 -16.98
CA GLU A 69 60.08 -13.33 -17.78
C GLU A 69 59.53 -13.13 -19.20
N TYR A 70 59.01 -14.20 -19.82
CA TYR A 70 58.38 -14.13 -21.15
C TYR A 70 57.10 -13.27 -21.16
N ASN A 71 56.28 -13.36 -20.12
CA ASN A 71 55.02 -12.61 -20.05
C ASN A 71 55.17 -11.22 -19.46
N GLU A 72 56.30 -10.90 -18.83
CA GLU A 72 56.55 -9.59 -18.21
C GLU A 72 56.39 -8.43 -19.20
N PRO A 73 56.94 -8.45 -20.44
CA PRO A 73 56.71 -7.37 -21.41
C PRO A 73 55.25 -7.24 -21.85
N LEU A 74 54.48 -8.33 -21.86
CA LEU A 74 53.05 -8.31 -22.17
C LEU A 74 52.27 -7.65 -21.04
N ILE A 75 52.55 -8.04 -19.79
CA ILE A 75 51.92 -7.46 -18.59
C ILE A 75 52.23 -5.97 -18.50
N GLU A 76 53.49 -5.56 -18.73
CA GLU A 76 53.87 -4.15 -18.75
C GLU A 76 53.12 -3.35 -19.83
N PHE A 77 52.92 -3.93 -21.01
CA PHE A 77 52.13 -3.32 -22.07
C PHE A 77 50.65 -3.18 -21.69
N GLU A 78 50.03 -4.24 -21.16
CA GLU A 78 48.64 -4.22 -20.69
C GLU A 78 48.45 -3.17 -19.58
N ASP A 79 49.33 -3.15 -18.58
CA ASP A 79 49.36 -2.17 -17.51
C ASP A 79 49.51 -0.74 -18.03
N TRP A 80 50.38 -0.53 -19.02
CA TRP A 80 50.57 0.77 -19.65
C TRP A 80 49.32 1.21 -20.39
N VAL A 81 48.68 0.33 -21.17
CA VAL A 81 47.42 0.64 -21.88
C VAL A 81 46.34 1.00 -20.87
N GLU A 82 46.15 0.22 -19.80
CA GLU A 82 45.18 0.52 -18.76
C GLU A 82 45.44 1.89 -18.12
N LYS A 83 46.70 2.17 -17.74
CA LYS A 83 47.10 3.47 -17.17
C LYS A 83 46.92 4.62 -18.16
N ALA A 84 47.17 4.40 -19.44
CA ALA A 84 47.01 5.40 -20.49
C ALA A 84 45.54 5.72 -20.78
N LEU A 85 44.63 4.74 -20.63
CA LEU A 85 43.19 4.92 -20.81
C LEU A 85 42.51 5.57 -19.60
N LYS A 86 43.01 5.37 -18.38
CA LYS A 86 42.41 5.93 -17.14
C LYS A 86 42.01 7.42 -17.21
N PRO A 87 42.84 8.35 -17.72
CA PRO A 87 42.44 9.75 -17.85
C PRO A 87 41.28 9.96 -18.84
N LEU A 88 41.23 9.16 -19.91
CA LEU A 88 40.16 9.20 -20.90
C LEU A 88 38.86 8.64 -20.29
N ASP A 89 38.92 7.49 -19.62
CA ASP A 89 37.78 6.89 -18.93
C ASP A 89 37.20 7.86 -17.88
N SER A 90 38.08 8.50 -17.11
CA SER A 90 37.67 9.53 -16.13
C SER A 90 36.98 10.73 -16.79
N ALA A 91 37.44 11.14 -17.98
CA ALA A 91 36.81 12.22 -18.74
C ALA A 91 35.45 11.80 -19.31
N ILE A 92 35.32 10.56 -19.79
CA ILE A 92 34.06 9.97 -20.25
C ILE A 92 33.06 9.92 -19.09
N ASP A 93 33.46 9.39 -17.93
CA ASP A 93 32.59 9.31 -16.74
C ASP A 93 32.11 10.68 -16.27
N ALA A 94 33.00 11.69 -16.30
CA ALA A 94 32.65 13.06 -15.94
C ALA A 94 31.64 13.66 -16.93
N ILE A 95 31.80 13.43 -18.23
CA ILE A 95 30.86 13.86 -19.27
C ILE A 95 29.52 13.15 -19.10
N ASP A 96 29.52 11.84 -18.91
CA ASP A 96 28.31 11.03 -18.73
C ASP A 96 27.51 11.47 -17.50
N LYS A 97 28.21 11.77 -16.39
CA LYS A 97 27.57 12.34 -15.21
C LYS A 97 26.95 13.70 -15.51
N GLY A 98 27.68 14.58 -16.20
CA GLY A 98 27.17 15.89 -16.62
C GLY A 98 25.94 15.78 -17.52
N ILE A 99 25.94 14.85 -18.49
CA ILE A 99 24.79 14.58 -19.37
C ILE A 99 23.58 14.14 -18.55
N LYS A 100 23.75 13.17 -17.64
CA LYS A 100 22.66 12.68 -16.78
C LYS A 100 22.07 13.78 -15.90
N GLU A 101 22.91 14.63 -15.32
CA GLU A 101 22.46 15.77 -14.51
C GLU A 101 21.66 16.78 -15.34
N ILE A 102 22.12 17.08 -16.57
CA ILE A 102 21.40 17.96 -17.50
C ILE A 102 20.05 17.35 -17.88
N GLU A 103 20.01 16.07 -18.27
CA GLU A 103 18.78 15.39 -18.66
C GLU A 103 17.75 15.34 -17.53
N GLU A 104 18.18 15.05 -16.30
CA GLU A 104 17.29 15.05 -15.13
C GLU A 104 16.81 16.47 -14.81
N ASN A 105 17.68 17.48 -14.85
CA ASN A 105 17.27 18.87 -14.66
C ASN A 105 16.24 19.30 -15.72
N GLU A 106 16.46 18.95 -16.99
CA GLU A 106 15.47 19.21 -18.04
C GLU A 106 14.14 18.48 -17.79
N ARG A 107 14.19 17.25 -17.27
CA ARG A 107 12.99 16.50 -16.89
C ARG A 107 12.24 17.21 -15.76
N GLN A 108 12.94 17.71 -14.74
CA GLN A 108 12.34 18.47 -13.65
C GLN A 108 11.74 19.80 -14.11
N ILE A 109 12.39 20.51 -15.04
CA ILE A 109 11.83 21.72 -15.67
C ILE A 109 10.52 21.39 -16.40
N ARG A 110 10.49 20.29 -17.17
CA ARG A 110 9.26 19.84 -17.84
C ARG A 110 8.16 19.49 -16.84
N LEU A 111 8.49 18.72 -15.81
CA LEU A 111 7.56 18.29 -14.77
C LEU A 111 6.97 19.48 -14.01
N SER A 112 7.81 20.47 -13.67
CA SER A 112 7.35 21.70 -13.00
C SER A 112 6.39 22.49 -13.88
N ALA A 113 6.69 22.66 -15.17
CA ALA A 113 5.79 23.34 -16.10
C ALA A 113 4.43 22.62 -16.25
N ILE A 114 4.41 21.29 -16.26
CA ILE A 114 3.18 20.49 -16.27
C ILE A 114 2.39 20.68 -14.97
N LYS A 115 3.06 20.59 -13.83
CA LYS A 115 2.44 20.80 -12.53
C LYS A 115 1.81 22.18 -12.43
N VAL A 116 2.52 23.23 -12.86
CA VAL A 116 2.00 24.60 -12.91
C VAL A 116 0.76 24.67 -13.81
N ALA A 117 0.82 24.14 -15.03
CA ALA A 117 -0.31 24.19 -15.96
C ALA A 117 -1.56 23.46 -15.42
N PHE A 118 -1.38 22.28 -14.82
CA PHE A 118 -2.50 21.56 -14.18
C PHE A 118 -3.03 22.28 -12.95
N THR A 119 -2.14 22.82 -12.11
CA THR A 119 -2.52 23.52 -10.87
C THR A 119 -3.33 24.76 -11.19
N GLU A 120 -2.82 25.64 -12.06
CA GLU A 120 -3.53 26.85 -12.46
C GLU A 120 -4.91 26.54 -13.06
N LYS A 121 -4.99 25.56 -13.97
CA LYS A 121 -6.26 25.22 -14.63
C LYS A 121 -7.23 24.51 -13.68
N ALA A 122 -6.76 23.64 -12.79
CA ALA A 122 -7.59 22.97 -11.80
C ALA A 122 -8.14 23.96 -10.77
N GLU A 123 -7.31 24.85 -10.22
CA GLU A 123 -7.71 25.86 -9.25
C GLU A 123 -8.73 26.84 -9.86
N ASN A 124 -8.49 27.30 -11.10
CA ASN A 124 -9.45 28.12 -11.83
C ASN A 124 -10.80 27.42 -12.07
N ALA A 125 -10.81 26.08 -12.12
CA ALA A 125 -12.01 25.27 -12.24
C ALA A 125 -12.60 24.82 -10.89
N GLY A 126 -12.01 25.22 -9.76
CA GLY A 126 -12.46 24.82 -8.41
C GLY A 126 -12.18 23.36 -8.06
N LEU A 127 -11.20 22.72 -8.72
CA LEU A 127 -10.79 21.35 -8.47
C LEU A 127 -9.50 21.30 -7.64
N ASP A 128 -9.33 20.26 -6.82
CA ASP A 128 -8.04 19.97 -6.18
C ASP A 128 -7.02 19.51 -7.23
N PRO A 129 -5.89 20.23 -7.43
CA PRO A 129 -4.85 19.84 -8.40
C PRO A 129 -4.28 18.44 -8.20
N ARG A 130 -4.33 17.91 -6.97
CA ARG A 130 -3.74 16.60 -6.61
C ARG A 130 -4.39 15.44 -7.35
N ILE A 131 -5.66 15.56 -7.76
CA ILE A 131 -6.37 14.52 -8.52
C ILE A 131 -5.76 14.26 -9.90
N PHE A 132 -4.90 15.18 -10.39
CA PHE A 132 -4.22 15.05 -11.68
C PHE A 132 -2.76 14.59 -11.56
N ALA A 133 -2.23 14.39 -10.35
CA ALA A 133 -0.81 14.08 -10.14
C ALA A 133 -0.34 12.85 -10.92
N GLU A 134 -1.16 11.81 -10.99
CA GLU A 134 -0.87 10.58 -11.75
C GLU A 134 -0.72 10.82 -13.27
N LYS A 135 -1.26 11.94 -13.78
CA LYS A 135 -1.19 12.28 -15.20
C LYS A 135 0.12 12.98 -15.56
N TYR A 136 0.88 13.53 -14.61
CA TYR A 136 2.01 14.40 -14.93
C TYR A 136 3.09 13.71 -15.75
N GLU A 137 3.43 12.46 -15.40
CA GLU A 137 4.48 11.71 -16.09
C GLU A 137 4.13 11.45 -17.56
N LYS A 138 2.84 11.19 -17.86
CA LYS A 138 2.35 11.03 -19.23
C LYS A 138 2.65 12.26 -20.10
N TYR A 139 2.62 13.46 -19.52
CA TYR A 139 2.85 14.71 -20.24
C TYR A 139 4.33 15.12 -20.27
N CYS A 140 5.22 14.48 -19.50
CA CYS A 140 6.64 14.84 -19.32
C CYS A 140 7.55 14.48 -20.52
N LEU A 141 6.96 14.13 -21.66
CA LEU A 141 7.67 13.83 -22.90
C LEU A 141 8.27 15.10 -23.52
N ALA A 142 9.53 15.07 -23.94
CA ALA A 142 10.18 16.21 -24.59
C ALA A 142 9.41 16.71 -25.83
N ALA A 143 8.72 15.80 -26.55
CA ALA A 143 7.90 16.13 -27.71
C ALA A 143 6.71 17.05 -27.39
N ASN A 144 6.27 17.13 -26.13
CA ASN A 144 5.15 17.97 -25.70
C ASN A 144 5.55 19.44 -25.47
N PHE A 145 6.85 19.73 -25.54
CA PHE A 145 7.41 21.04 -25.26
C PHE A 145 7.95 21.70 -26.53
N THR A 146 7.96 23.03 -26.49
CA THR A 146 8.66 23.86 -27.47
C THR A 146 10.16 23.89 -27.18
N VAL A 147 10.94 24.47 -28.11
CA VAL A 147 12.38 24.68 -27.93
C VAL A 147 12.68 25.48 -26.65
N HIS A 148 11.78 26.38 -26.26
CA HIS A 148 11.90 27.19 -25.04
C HIS A 148 11.34 26.50 -23.78
N LYS A 149 11.17 25.17 -23.78
CA LYS A 149 10.68 24.36 -22.66
C LYS A 149 9.30 24.81 -22.12
N LYS A 150 8.47 25.43 -22.97
CA LYS A 150 7.06 25.71 -22.69
C LYS A 150 6.18 24.62 -23.30
N LEU A 151 5.10 24.25 -22.62
CA LEU A 151 4.08 23.33 -23.12
C LEU A 151 3.52 23.83 -24.47
N LYS A 152 3.36 22.92 -25.43
CA LYS A 152 2.70 23.22 -26.70
C LYS A 152 1.22 23.48 -26.48
N LYS A 153 0.62 24.33 -27.33
CA LYS A 153 -0.81 24.68 -27.25
C LYS A 153 -1.72 23.44 -27.25
N GLY A 154 -1.50 22.49 -28.15
CA GLY A 154 -2.34 21.28 -28.20
C GLY A 154 -2.31 20.47 -26.90
N ILE A 155 -1.19 20.49 -26.17
CA ILE A 155 -1.09 19.83 -24.86
C ILE A 155 -1.83 20.62 -23.78
N LEU A 156 -1.78 21.95 -23.83
CA LEU A 156 -2.60 22.79 -22.94
C LEU A 156 -4.10 22.55 -23.19
N ASP A 157 -4.51 22.40 -24.44
CA ASP A 157 -5.90 22.08 -24.81
C ASP A 157 -6.30 20.67 -24.30
N GLU A 158 -5.40 19.68 -24.39
CA GLU A 158 -5.63 18.35 -23.78
C GLU A 158 -5.77 18.39 -22.25
N ILE A 159 -4.94 19.22 -21.59
CA ILE A 159 -5.05 19.46 -20.15
C ILE A 159 -6.43 20.07 -19.85
N ASP A 160 -6.86 21.07 -20.61
CA ASP A 160 -8.20 21.68 -20.45
C ASP A 160 -9.33 20.65 -20.59
N VAL A 161 -9.26 19.76 -21.59
CA VAL A 161 -10.24 18.67 -21.75
C VAL A 161 -10.22 17.73 -20.54
N SER A 162 -9.04 17.42 -20.00
CA SER A 162 -8.91 16.62 -18.78
C SER A 162 -9.54 17.30 -17.56
N ILE A 163 -9.34 18.61 -17.39
CA ILE A 163 -9.95 19.40 -16.31
C ILE A 163 -11.48 19.41 -16.47
N GLN A 164 -11.98 19.76 -17.67
CA GLN A 164 -13.42 19.82 -17.94
C GLN A 164 -14.13 18.49 -17.70
N ARG A 165 -13.50 17.37 -18.07
CA ARG A 165 -14.05 16.04 -17.79
C ARG A 165 -14.24 15.79 -16.30
N GLU A 166 -13.27 16.21 -15.47
CA GLU A 166 -13.36 16.02 -14.03
C GLU A 166 -14.39 16.97 -13.40
N VAL A 167 -14.49 18.21 -13.88
CA VAL A 167 -15.58 19.14 -13.49
C VAL A 167 -16.94 18.52 -13.78
N GLN A 168 -17.15 18.01 -15.01
CA GLN A 168 -18.42 17.39 -15.40
C GLN A 168 -18.74 16.16 -14.54
N LYS A 169 -17.73 15.36 -14.22
CA LYS A 169 -17.89 14.19 -13.35
C LYS A 169 -18.31 14.57 -11.92
N GLN A 170 -17.66 15.57 -11.31
CA GLN A 170 -18.02 16.03 -9.97
C GLN A 170 -19.38 16.71 -9.94
N GLN A 171 -19.70 17.52 -10.95
CA GLN A 171 -21.00 18.15 -11.07
C GLN A 171 -22.12 17.14 -11.33
N GLY A 172 -21.86 16.13 -12.17
CA GLY A 172 -22.77 15.00 -12.39
C GLY A 172 -23.08 14.28 -11.09
N ARG A 173 -22.05 13.89 -10.33
CA ARG A 173 -22.22 13.27 -9.01
C ARG A 173 -23.01 14.17 -8.05
N LYS A 174 -22.73 15.48 -8.03
CA LYS A 174 -23.47 16.43 -7.19
C LYS A 174 -24.95 16.49 -7.57
N ASN A 175 -25.27 16.50 -8.87
CA ASN A 175 -26.64 16.48 -9.35
C ASN A 175 -27.34 15.16 -8.99
N ASP A 176 -26.66 14.03 -9.18
CA ASP A 176 -27.20 12.70 -8.84
C ASP A 176 -27.52 12.59 -7.34
N ILE A 177 -26.60 13.05 -6.48
CA ILE A 177 -26.83 13.12 -5.03
C ILE A 177 -28.00 14.03 -4.69
N ALA A 178 -28.12 15.20 -5.35
CA ALA A 178 -29.22 16.11 -5.13
C ALA A 178 -30.57 15.46 -5.49
N SER A 179 -30.66 14.79 -6.64
CA SER A 179 -31.87 14.06 -7.06
C SER A 179 -32.24 12.94 -6.09
N ILE A 180 -31.24 12.15 -5.63
CA ILE A 180 -31.46 11.12 -4.61
C ILE A 180 -31.96 11.75 -3.30
N SER A 181 -31.36 12.86 -2.86
CA SER A 181 -31.72 13.51 -1.61
C SER A 181 -33.13 14.10 -1.65
N GLU A 182 -33.51 14.71 -2.77
CA GLU A 182 -34.84 15.26 -3.01
C GLU A 182 -35.92 14.17 -2.95
N ILE A 183 -35.74 13.08 -3.70
CA ILE A 183 -36.69 11.96 -3.71
C ILE A 183 -36.75 11.26 -2.35
N ALA A 184 -35.62 11.12 -1.66
CA ALA A 184 -35.58 10.53 -0.32
C ALA A 184 -36.41 11.38 0.66
N LEU A 185 -36.25 12.71 0.60
CA LEU A 185 -37.03 13.63 1.42
C LEU A 185 -38.53 13.55 1.11
N GLU A 186 -38.92 13.59 -0.18
CA GLU A 186 -40.31 13.50 -0.61
C GLU A 186 -40.99 12.20 -0.16
N ARG A 187 -40.25 11.09 -0.16
CA ARG A 187 -40.76 9.76 0.18
C ARG A 187 -40.54 9.38 1.64
N SER A 188 -40.00 10.28 2.47
CA SER A 188 -39.64 9.99 3.86
C SER A 188 -38.71 8.77 4.00
N LEU A 189 -37.77 8.64 3.06
CA LEU A 189 -36.69 7.66 3.05
C LEU A 189 -35.38 8.32 3.51
N THR A 190 -34.38 7.50 3.85
CA THR A 190 -33.02 7.96 4.15
C THR A 190 -32.17 7.96 2.88
N ALA A 191 -31.43 9.03 2.58
CA ALA A 191 -30.68 9.17 1.33
C ALA A 191 -29.34 8.41 1.32
N GLU A 192 -28.69 8.27 2.48
CA GLU A 192 -27.34 7.70 2.62
C GLU A 192 -27.14 6.30 2.01
N PRO A 193 -28.09 5.34 2.14
CA PRO A 193 -27.96 4.04 1.50
C PRO A 193 -27.83 4.15 -0.02
N TYR A 194 -28.68 4.97 -0.63
CA TYR A 194 -28.72 5.19 -2.08
C TYR A 194 -27.50 5.97 -2.59
N ILE A 195 -27.02 6.96 -1.84
CA ILE A 195 -25.77 7.67 -2.16
C ILE A 195 -24.57 6.71 -2.14
N ARG A 196 -24.54 5.76 -1.20
CA ARG A 196 -23.49 4.73 -1.18
C ARG A 196 -23.55 3.82 -2.40
N GLU A 197 -24.75 3.46 -2.85
CA GLU A 197 -24.92 2.69 -4.08
C GLU A 197 -24.44 3.46 -5.33
N LEU A 198 -24.69 4.77 -5.38
CA LEU A 198 -24.16 5.65 -6.42
C LEU A 198 -22.62 5.65 -6.40
N ASP A 199 -22.01 5.77 -5.22
CA ASP A 199 -20.56 5.73 -5.07
C ASP A 199 -19.95 4.35 -5.43
N ASN A 200 -20.74 3.28 -5.30
CA ASN A 200 -20.38 1.93 -5.75
C ASN A 200 -20.58 1.72 -7.27
N GLY A 201 -21.01 2.75 -8.00
CA GLY A 201 -21.14 2.73 -9.46
C GLY A 201 -22.50 2.30 -9.98
N LYS A 202 -23.52 2.20 -9.12
CA LYS A 202 -24.90 1.94 -9.57
C LYS A 202 -25.45 3.19 -10.26
N GLY A 203 -26.13 3.00 -11.39
CA GLY A 203 -26.68 4.13 -12.16
C GLY A 203 -27.83 4.83 -11.45
N LEU A 204 -27.91 6.16 -11.58
CA LEU A 204 -28.97 6.97 -10.96
C LEU A 204 -30.38 6.39 -11.23
N ASN A 205 -30.69 6.05 -12.48
CA ASN A 205 -32.01 5.52 -12.82
C ASN A 205 -32.38 4.23 -12.07
N GLU A 206 -31.42 3.33 -11.85
CA GLU A 206 -31.65 2.10 -11.09
C GLU A 206 -31.89 2.41 -9.61
N ILE A 207 -31.09 3.33 -9.06
CA ILE A 207 -31.26 3.82 -7.68
C ILE A 207 -32.66 4.42 -7.50
N LEU A 208 -33.11 5.28 -8.43
CA LEU A 208 -34.43 5.90 -8.35
C LEU A 208 -35.56 4.86 -8.40
N GLN A 209 -35.42 3.78 -9.18
CA GLN A 209 -36.40 2.70 -9.21
C GLN A 209 -36.46 1.95 -7.87
N ASP A 210 -35.32 1.71 -7.24
CA ASP A 210 -35.28 1.04 -5.94
C ASP A 210 -35.84 1.92 -4.82
N MET A 211 -35.56 3.23 -4.84
CA MET A 211 -36.21 4.19 -3.95
C MET A 211 -37.74 4.17 -4.08
N LEU A 212 -38.27 4.10 -5.30
CA LEU A 212 -39.72 4.03 -5.52
C LEU A 212 -40.32 2.71 -4.99
N ARG A 213 -39.59 1.60 -5.11
CA ARG A 213 -40.01 0.31 -4.56
C ARG A 213 -40.02 0.32 -3.03
N ASP A 214 -38.97 0.87 -2.42
CA ASP A 214 -38.84 0.98 -0.97
C ASP A 214 -39.89 1.90 -0.38
N ALA A 215 -40.16 3.04 -1.04
CA ALA A 215 -41.25 3.95 -0.67
C ALA A 215 -42.60 3.23 -0.67
N LYS A 216 -42.90 2.47 -1.74
CA LYS A 216 -44.14 1.70 -1.83
C LYS A 216 -44.25 0.64 -0.73
N ALA A 217 -43.16 -0.07 -0.44
CA ALA A 217 -43.13 -1.07 0.63
C ALA A 217 -43.34 -0.41 2.01
N GLN A 218 -42.78 0.78 2.22
CA GLN A 218 -42.96 1.55 3.45
C GLN A 218 -44.42 2.03 3.62
N ASP A 219 -45.03 2.53 2.55
CA ASP A 219 -46.44 2.97 2.54
C ASP A 219 -47.38 1.79 2.85
N GLU A 220 -47.17 0.64 2.20
CA GLU A 220 -47.93 -0.58 2.47
C GLU A 220 -47.76 -1.06 3.92
N ALA A 221 -46.53 -1.03 4.43
CA ALA A 221 -46.24 -1.40 5.81
C ALA A 221 -46.82 -0.41 6.84
N ARG A 222 -46.91 0.88 6.52
CA ARG A 222 -47.56 1.90 7.34
C ARG A 222 -49.08 1.69 7.34
N ALA A 223 -49.69 1.57 6.16
CA ALA A 223 -51.12 1.34 6.03
C ALA A 223 -51.59 0.07 6.77
N LYS A 224 -50.79 -1.00 6.69
CA LYS A 224 -51.06 -2.23 7.45
C LYS A 224 -51.02 -2.00 8.97
N ARG A 225 -50.00 -1.29 9.47
CA ARG A 225 -49.87 -0.95 10.90
C ARG A 225 -51.01 -0.06 11.39
N GLU A 226 -51.41 0.94 10.60
CA GLU A 226 -52.54 1.82 10.92
C GLU A 226 -53.87 1.06 10.95
N ALA A 227 -54.09 0.15 9.99
CA ALA A 227 -55.29 -0.69 9.97
C ALA A 227 -55.34 -1.68 11.14
N GLU A 228 -54.21 -2.29 11.52
CA GLU A 228 -54.11 -3.15 12.71
C GLU A 228 -54.32 -2.36 14.01
N GLN A 229 -53.80 -1.14 14.09
CA GLN A 229 -54.04 -0.25 15.24
C GLN A 229 -55.52 0.13 15.35
N ALA A 230 -56.13 0.58 14.25
CA ALA A 230 -57.55 0.94 14.21
C ALA A 230 -58.48 -0.22 14.59
N LYS A 231 -58.14 -1.45 14.17
CA LYS A 231 -58.87 -2.66 14.60
C LYS A 231 -58.75 -2.90 16.10
N ARG A 232 -57.55 -2.78 16.68
CA ARG A 232 -57.34 -2.92 18.13
C ARG A 232 -58.10 -1.85 18.92
N ASP A 233 -58.06 -0.61 18.46
CA ASP A 233 -58.76 0.50 19.11
C ASP A 233 -60.29 0.30 19.03
N ALA A 234 -60.82 -0.19 17.91
CA ALA A 234 -62.24 -0.52 17.75
C ALA A 234 -62.67 -1.71 18.63
N GLU A 235 -61.86 -2.77 18.73
CA GLU A 235 -62.14 -3.92 19.62
C GLU A 235 -62.14 -3.51 21.09
N MET A 236 -61.19 -2.66 21.51
CA MET A 236 -61.14 -2.09 22.86
C MET A 236 -62.38 -1.23 23.15
N ALA A 237 -62.81 -0.40 22.20
CA ALA A 237 -64.03 0.40 22.32
C ALA A 237 -65.30 -0.46 22.41
N GLN A 238 -65.38 -1.54 21.61
CA GLN A 238 -66.49 -2.50 21.69
C GLN A 238 -66.53 -3.21 23.04
N ARG A 239 -65.40 -3.74 23.53
CA ARG A 239 -65.35 -4.37 24.86
C ARG A 239 -65.74 -3.41 25.99
N ALA A 240 -65.32 -2.14 25.91
CA ALA A 240 -65.71 -1.13 26.89
C ALA A 240 -67.23 -0.90 26.89
N SER A 241 -67.83 -0.80 25.70
CA SER A 241 -69.28 -0.66 25.53
C SER A 241 -70.05 -1.90 25.99
N GLU A 242 -69.57 -3.11 25.69
CA GLU A 242 -70.15 -4.37 26.17
C GLU A 242 -70.09 -4.49 27.70
N PHE A 243 -68.98 -4.10 28.32
CA PHE A 243 -68.85 -4.07 29.78
C PHE A 243 -69.83 -3.08 30.42
N GLU A 244 -70.05 -1.92 29.79
CA GLU A 244 -71.03 -0.93 30.24
C GLU A 244 -72.48 -1.44 30.07
N ALA A 245 -72.81 -2.08 28.94
CA ALA A 245 -74.10 -2.71 28.70
C ALA A 245 -74.38 -3.85 29.68
N GLN A 246 -73.37 -4.67 30.01
CA GLN A 246 -73.50 -5.77 30.97
C GLN A 246 -73.68 -5.26 32.41
N ARG A 247 -73.07 -4.11 32.77
CA ARG A 247 -73.37 -3.42 34.04
C ARG A 247 -74.82 -2.95 34.12
N LEU A 248 -75.38 -2.42 33.03
CA LEU A 248 -76.78 -2.00 32.96
C LEU A 248 -77.75 -3.19 32.99
N GLN A 249 -77.39 -4.32 32.39
CA GLN A 249 -78.24 -5.52 32.41
C GLN A 249 -78.25 -6.23 33.77
N ASN A 250 -77.12 -6.25 34.49
CA ASN A 250 -77.05 -6.74 35.87
C ASN A 250 -77.78 -5.84 36.88
N SER A 251 -78.24 -4.64 36.47
CA SER A 251 -79.12 -3.78 37.26
C SER A 251 -80.60 -4.21 37.20
N PHE A 252 -80.96 -5.28 36.50
CA PHE A 252 -82.36 -5.75 36.39
C PHE A 252 -82.69 -7.00 37.23
N ASN A 253 -81.75 -7.53 38.01
CA ASN A 253 -82.01 -8.70 38.86
C ASN A 253 -81.34 -8.54 40.24
N VAL A 254 -82.07 -7.92 41.18
CA VAL A 254 -82.37 -8.40 42.56
C VAL A 254 -83.02 -7.24 43.35
N PRO A 255 -84.09 -7.50 44.13
CA PRO A 255 -84.88 -6.52 44.88
C PRO A 255 -84.11 -5.81 46.00
N GLU A 256 -84.61 -4.61 46.30
CA GLU A 256 -84.26 -3.74 47.43
C GLU A 256 -84.18 -4.51 48.77
N ASP A 257 -83.03 -4.42 49.44
CA ASP A 257 -82.98 -3.99 50.84
C ASP A 257 -81.57 -3.53 51.23
N VAL A 258 -81.59 -2.69 52.26
CA VAL A 258 -80.68 -1.69 52.81
C VAL A 258 -79.36 -2.24 53.37
N THR A 259 -78.26 -1.47 53.23
CA THR A 259 -77.43 -0.93 54.35
C THR A 259 -76.14 -0.25 53.86
N GLU A 260 -75.63 0.62 54.72
CA GLU A 260 -74.78 1.78 54.49
C GLU A 260 -73.28 1.51 54.24
N GLN A 261 -72.71 2.34 53.34
CA GLN A 261 -71.33 2.88 53.23
C GLN A 261 -70.12 1.92 53.09
N PRO A 262 -68.93 2.35 52.58
CA PRO A 262 -68.54 3.63 51.94
C PRO A 262 -67.83 3.43 50.57
N LYS A 263 -67.83 4.43 49.67
CA LYS A 263 -66.82 4.51 48.61
C LYS A 263 -66.35 5.94 48.35
N GLN A 264 -65.02 6.08 48.47
CA GLN A 264 -64.21 7.18 47.99
C GLN A 264 -64.44 7.42 46.49
N ALA A 265 -64.54 8.69 46.15
CA ALA A 265 -64.34 9.28 44.84
C ALA A 265 -63.70 10.66 45.15
N VAL A 266 -62.74 11.23 44.43
CA VAL A 266 -62.57 11.33 42.98
C VAL A 266 -61.10 11.69 42.69
N ASN A 267 -60.63 11.23 41.52
CA ASN A 267 -59.54 11.70 40.66
C ASN A 267 -58.89 13.06 40.96
N ILE A 268 -57.63 13.21 40.53
CA ILE A 268 -57.24 14.18 39.48
C ILE A 268 -55.96 13.69 38.76
N VAL A 269 -56.00 13.83 37.44
CA VAL A 269 -54.95 13.64 36.44
C VAL A 269 -53.98 14.83 36.46
N ALA A 270 -52.69 14.57 36.20
CA ALA A 270 -51.78 15.32 35.31
C ALA A 270 -50.35 15.46 35.86
N GLU A 271 -49.37 15.19 34.96
CA GLU A 271 -48.04 15.82 34.84
C GLU A 271 -47.06 15.72 36.02
N GLN A 272 -45.75 15.53 35.89
CA GLN A 272 -44.80 15.33 34.81
C GLN A 272 -43.44 15.05 35.50
N ILE A 273 -42.56 14.29 34.84
CA ILE A 273 -41.10 14.51 34.76
C ILE A 273 -40.17 14.07 35.93
N HIS A 274 -39.27 13.16 35.54
CA HIS A 274 -37.88 12.86 35.98
C HIS A 274 -37.61 12.38 37.41
N GLN A 275 -37.02 11.18 37.51
CA GLN A 275 -35.59 11.05 37.85
C GLN A 275 -35.05 9.63 37.58
N GLN A 276 -33.73 9.60 37.39
CA GLN A 276 -32.87 8.51 36.96
C GLN A 276 -32.74 7.38 38.00
N SER A 277 -32.44 6.16 37.53
CA SER A 277 -31.47 5.24 38.17
C SER A 277 -31.25 3.98 37.31
N GLU A 278 -30.00 3.76 36.87
CA GLU A 278 -29.42 2.44 36.57
C GLU A 278 -29.05 1.72 37.89
N PRO A 279 -28.60 0.44 37.90
CA PRO A 279 -28.93 -0.71 37.05
C PRO A 279 -29.24 -1.97 37.90
N THR A 280 -29.86 -3.02 37.34
CA THR A 280 -29.65 -4.38 37.88
C THR A 280 -29.83 -5.45 36.80
N LEU A 281 -28.79 -6.30 36.69
CA LEU A 281 -28.74 -7.54 35.93
C LEU A 281 -29.87 -8.50 36.31
N THR A 282 -30.50 -9.13 35.31
CA THR A 282 -30.86 -10.55 35.33
C THR A 282 -31.12 -11.02 33.89
N GLU A 283 -30.38 -12.05 33.46
CA GLU A 283 -30.66 -12.85 32.25
C GLU A 283 -32.00 -13.63 32.42
N PRO A 284 -32.67 -14.01 31.33
CA PRO A 284 -32.40 -15.34 30.77
C PRO A 284 -32.34 -15.41 29.23
N GLU A 285 -31.73 -16.50 28.78
CA GLU A 285 -31.50 -16.96 27.41
C GLU A 285 -32.77 -17.01 26.53
N ASN A 286 -32.65 -16.57 25.26
CA ASN A 286 -32.97 -17.43 24.11
C ASN A 286 -32.39 -16.87 22.79
N GLU A 287 -31.96 -17.79 21.92
CA GLU A 287 -31.06 -17.61 20.78
C GLU A 287 -31.67 -16.89 19.55
N GLN A 288 -30.98 -15.87 19.02
CA GLN A 288 -30.89 -15.60 17.57
C GLN A 288 -29.51 -15.02 17.23
N LYS A 289 -28.73 -15.75 16.41
CA LYS A 289 -27.39 -15.36 15.95
C LYS A 289 -27.44 -14.11 15.06
N GLN A 290 -27.14 -12.94 15.64
CA GLN A 290 -26.59 -11.81 14.89
C GLN A 290 -25.06 -11.91 14.92
N GLU A 291 -24.43 -11.99 13.75
CA GLU A 291 -22.98 -11.82 13.64
C GLU A 291 -22.60 -10.38 14.01
N VAL A 292 -22.23 -10.18 15.27
CA VAL A 292 -21.61 -8.94 15.74
C VAL A 292 -20.26 -8.80 15.03
N LYS A 293 -20.12 -7.80 14.14
CA LYS A 293 -18.81 -7.43 13.58
C LYS A 293 -17.84 -7.20 14.73
N LYS A 294 -16.90 -8.13 14.92
CA LYS A 294 -15.86 -8.03 15.94
C LYS A 294 -15.06 -6.74 15.72
N LEU A 295 -15.10 -5.83 16.71
CA LEU A 295 -14.22 -4.68 16.74
C LEU A 295 -12.78 -5.18 16.75
N LYS A 296 -11.99 -4.79 15.75
CA LYS A 296 -10.56 -5.06 15.70
C LYS A 296 -9.86 -3.94 16.48
N ILE A 297 -9.15 -4.31 17.54
CA ILE A 297 -8.31 -3.40 18.31
C ILE A 297 -6.90 -3.45 17.71
N LEU A 298 -6.38 -2.29 17.31
CA LEU A 298 -5.01 -2.12 16.84
C LEU A 298 -4.22 -1.40 17.94
N THR A 299 -3.12 -2.00 18.39
CA THR A 299 -2.20 -1.38 19.35
C THR A 299 -1.06 -0.74 18.56
N LEU A 300 -0.86 0.56 18.70
CA LEU A 300 0.30 1.28 18.15
C LEU A 300 1.24 1.69 19.28
N GLU A 301 2.53 1.47 19.07
CA GLU A 301 3.60 1.97 19.92
C GLU A 301 4.25 3.18 19.24
N ILE A 302 4.38 4.29 19.98
CA ILE A 302 4.86 5.56 19.46
C ILE A 302 6.02 6.02 20.32
N LEU A 303 7.18 6.15 19.69
CA LEU A 303 8.41 6.67 20.30
C LEU A 303 8.50 8.15 19.98
N ILE A 304 8.59 8.99 21.02
CA ILE A 304 8.71 10.43 20.90
C ILE A 304 10.18 10.80 21.16
N ASP A 305 10.83 11.37 20.16
CA ASP A 305 12.17 11.91 20.30
C ASP A 305 12.10 13.26 21.06
N PRO A 306 12.77 13.40 22.21
CA PRO A 306 12.76 14.65 22.98
C PRO A 306 13.39 15.83 22.23
N ASP A 307 14.29 15.58 21.27
CA ASP A 307 14.97 16.63 20.50
C ASP A 307 14.19 17.04 19.24
N ASN A 308 13.16 16.27 18.85
CA ASN A 308 12.25 16.58 17.76
C ASN A 308 10.83 16.07 18.07
N PRO A 309 10.09 16.76 18.95
CA PRO A 309 8.78 16.30 19.37
C PRO A 309 7.83 16.28 18.17
N LEU A 310 7.22 15.11 17.92
CA LEU A 310 6.12 14.98 16.98
C LEU A 310 5.02 16.00 17.34
N PRO A 311 4.31 16.57 16.34
CA PRO A 311 3.12 17.37 16.61
C PRO A 311 2.17 16.59 17.52
N PRO A 312 1.47 17.27 18.45
CA PRO A 312 0.73 16.59 19.52
C PRO A 312 -0.25 15.59 18.92
N PHE A 313 0.07 14.30 19.12
CA PHE A 313 -0.58 13.19 18.42
C PHE A 313 -2.07 13.05 18.82
N LYS A 314 -2.42 13.49 20.03
CA LYS A 314 -3.82 13.52 20.51
C LYS A 314 -4.71 14.44 19.66
N PRO A 315 -4.40 15.75 19.51
CA PRO A 315 -5.09 16.64 18.58
C PRO A 315 -5.28 16.08 17.17
N PHE A 316 -4.26 15.44 16.60
CA PHE A 316 -4.37 14.81 15.28
C PHE A 316 -5.43 13.70 15.24
N LEU A 317 -5.46 12.83 16.26
CA LEU A 317 -6.46 11.76 16.33
C LEU A 317 -7.87 12.31 16.53
N ASP A 318 -8.01 13.33 17.37
CA ASP A 318 -9.29 13.97 17.68
C ASP A 318 -9.87 14.69 16.43
N GLU A 319 -9.05 15.45 15.69
CA GLU A 319 -9.46 16.14 14.46
C GLU A 319 -9.92 15.18 13.36
N ASN A 320 -9.36 13.98 13.33
CA ASN A 320 -9.71 12.95 12.35
C ASN A 320 -10.74 11.93 12.86
N GLY A 321 -11.35 12.16 14.03
CA GLY A 321 -12.48 11.38 14.55
C GLY A 321 -12.13 9.98 15.07
N TYR A 322 -10.86 9.72 15.40
CA TYR A 322 -10.43 8.43 15.94
C TYR A 322 -10.77 8.31 17.44
N ARG A 323 -11.42 7.21 17.84
CA ARG A 323 -11.54 6.86 19.27
C ARG A 323 -10.33 6.05 19.70
N TYR A 324 -9.59 6.54 20.71
CA TYR A 324 -8.40 5.88 21.21
C TYR A 324 -8.44 5.72 22.75
N LYS A 325 -7.62 4.80 23.25
CA LYS A 325 -7.33 4.62 24.68
C LYS A 325 -5.83 4.41 24.82
N ILE A 326 -5.17 5.23 25.63
CA ILE A 326 -3.76 5.02 25.95
C ILE A 326 -3.69 3.93 27.01
N THR A 327 -3.03 2.82 26.68
CA THR A 327 -2.95 1.64 27.54
C THR A 327 -1.68 1.59 28.37
N ASN A 328 -0.58 2.21 27.91
CA ASN A 328 0.66 2.35 28.65
C ASN A 328 1.39 3.66 28.29
N TYR A 329 2.12 4.25 29.25
CA TYR A 329 2.99 5.41 29.06
C TYR A 329 4.22 5.23 29.95
N GLU A 330 5.35 4.88 29.34
CA GLU A 330 6.62 4.63 30.02
C GLU A 330 7.72 5.47 29.40
N ASP A 331 8.58 6.06 30.24
CA ASP A 331 9.78 6.75 29.77
C ASP A 331 10.82 5.71 29.34
N VAL A 332 11.14 5.67 28.05
CA VAL A 332 12.20 4.80 27.53
C VAL A 332 13.55 5.40 27.96
N LYS A 333 14.27 4.71 28.84
CA LYS A 333 15.59 5.13 29.38
C LYS A 333 16.73 4.95 28.40
#